data_AF-G0YQL7-F1
#
_entry.id   AF-G0YQL7-F1
#
_cell.length_a   1.000
_cell.length_b   1.000
_cell.length_c   1.000
_cell.angle_alpha   90.00
_cell.angle_beta   90.00
_cell.angle_gamma   90.00
#
_symmetry.space_group_name_H-M   'P 1'
#
loop_
_entity.id
_entity.type
_entity.pdbx_description
1 polymer ?
#
loop_
_entity_poly.entity_id
_entity_poly.type
_entity_poly.pdbx_seq_one_letter_code
_entity_poly.pdbx_strand_id
1 'polypeptide(L)'
;KRFSLRELQVATDSFSNKNILGRGGFGKVYKGRLADGSLVAVKRLKEERTPGGELQFQTEVEMISMAVHRNLLRLRGFCMTPTERLLVYPYMANGSVASCLRERPPNQPPLDWPTRKRIALGSARGLSYLHDHCDPKIIHRDVKAANILLDE
;
A
#
# COMPACT_ATOMS: atom_id res chain seq x y z
N LYS A 1 4.25 -7.46 -12.02
CA LYS A 1 4.37 -6.72 -13.30
C LYS A 1 5.45 -5.64 -13.15
N ARG A 2 6.31 -5.44 -14.15
CA ARG A 2 7.25 -4.30 -14.18
C ARG A 2 6.62 -3.17 -14.99
N PHE A 3 6.42 -2.02 -14.36
CA PHE A 3 5.88 -0.81 -14.97
C PHE A 3 7.02 0.08 -15.44
N SER A 4 6.78 0.85 -16.51
CA SER A 4 7.69 1.93 -16.88
C SER A 4 7.41 3.18 -16.05
N LEU A 5 8.44 4.02 -15.86
CA LEU A 5 8.25 5.30 -15.16
C LEU A 5 7.21 6.18 -15.89
N ARG A 6 7.26 6.19 -17.23
CA ARG A 6 6.32 6.95 -18.07
C ARG A 6 4.88 6.48 -17.88
N GLU A 7 4.63 5.18 -17.79
CA GLU A 7 3.30 4.62 -17.53
C GLU A 7 2.75 5.13 -16.19
N LEU A 8 3.58 5.14 -15.14
CA LEU A 8 3.16 5.61 -13.81
C LEU A 8 3.06 7.14 -13.72
N GLN A 9 3.87 7.88 -14.48
CA GLN A 9 3.72 9.33 -14.62
C GLN A 9 2.37 9.67 -15.25
N VAL A 10 2.02 9.05 -16.38
CA VAL A 10 0.71 9.27 -17.01
C VAL A 10 -0.41 8.87 -16.06
N ALA A 11 -0.31 7.72 -15.41
CA ALA A 11 -1.34 7.24 -14.50
C ALA A 11 -1.61 8.17 -13.30
N THR A 12 -0.62 8.97 -12.88
CA THR A 12 -0.69 9.83 -11.68
C THR A 12 -0.73 11.33 -12.00
N ASP A 13 -0.96 11.71 -13.26
CA ASP A 13 -0.86 13.08 -13.76
C ASP A 13 0.49 13.73 -13.41
N SER A 14 1.57 13.05 -13.78
CA SER A 14 2.95 13.43 -13.49
C SER A 14 3.24 13.60 -11.99
N PHE A 15 2.73 12.68 -11.17
CA PHE A 15 2.83 12.73 -9.70
C PHE A 15 2.28 14.04 -9.12
N SER A 16 1.15 14.51 -9.66
CA SER A 16 0.48 15.74 -9.22
C SER A 16 0.17 15.72 -7.73
N ASN A 17 0.34 16.88 -7.07
CA ASN A 17 -0.04 17.03 -5.66
C ASN A 17 -1.53 16.77 -5.40
N LYS A 18 -2.39 16.95 -6.41
CA LYS A 18 -3.84 16.66 -6.33
C LYS A 18 -4.13 15.17 -6.11
N ASN A 19 -3.21 14.31 -6.52
CA ASN A 19 -3.34 12.86 -6.44
C ASN A 19 -2.69 12.26 -5.19
N ILE A 20 -2.17 13.07 -4.26
CA ILE A 20 -1.51 12.53 -3.06
C ILE A 20 -2.54 11.93 -2.10
N LEU A 21 -2.36 10.65 -1.79
CA LEU A 21 -3.13 9.92 -0.78
C LEU A 21 -2.47 9.96 0.59
N GLY A 22 -1.15 10.09 0.65
CA GLY A 22 -0.40 10.11 1.90
C GLY A 22 1.05 10.53 1.74
N ARG A 23 1.63 11.05 2.83
CA ARG A 23 3.03 11.45 2.94
C ARG A 23 3.63 10.85 4.20
N GLY A 24 4.87 10.38 4.15
CA GLY A 24 5.55 9.84 5.33
C GLY A 24 7.06 9.71 5.15
N GLY A 25 7.72 9.13 6.16
CA GLY A 25 9.16 8.88 6.16
C GLY A 25 9.63 8.08 4.94
N PHE A 26 8.77 7.20 4.43
CA PHE A 26 9.03 6.31 3.30
C PHE A 26 8.70 6.89 1.92
N GLY A 27 8.27 8.16 1.84
CA GLY A 27 7.96 8.82 0.57
C GLY A 27 6.50 9.27 0.45
N LYS A 28 6.00 9.28 -0.79
CA LYS A 28 4.66 9.77 -1.13
C LYS A 28 3.85 8.67 -1.81
N VAL A 29 2.57 8.60 -1.50
CA VAL A 29 1.61 7.70 -2.16
C VAL A 29 0.66 8.51 -3.01
N TYR A 30 0.52 8.13 -4.27
CA TYR A 30 -0.32 8.80 -5.26
C TYR A 30 -1.46 7.88 -5.69
N LYS A 31 -2.66 8.43 -5.85
CA LYS A 31 -3.73 7.81 -6.61
C LYS A 31 -3.35 7.85 -8.08
N GLY A 32 -3.64 6.77 -8.80
CA GLY A 32 -3.51 6.75 -10.24
C GLY A 32 -4.56 5.89 -10.91
N ARG A 33 -4.66 6.05 -12.23
CA ARG A 33 -5.49 5.22 -13.10
C ARG A 33 -4.63 4.68 -14.23
N LEU A 34 -4.50 3.36 -14.30
CA LEU A 34 -3.77 2.68 -15.38
C LEU A 34 -4.55 2.76 -16.71
N ALA A 35 -3.88 2.48 -17.82
CA ALA A 35 -4.50 2.48 -19.15
C ALA A 35 -5.67 1.49 -19.29
N ASP A 36 -5.65 0.41 -18.51
CA ASP A 36 -6.76 -0.57 -18.42
C ASP A 36 -7.95 -0.08 -17.56
N GLY A 37 -7.91 1.16 -17.07
CA GLY A 37 -8.94 1.77 -16.23
C GLY A 37 -8.79 1.47 -14.74
N SER A 38 -7.90 0.55 -14.34
CA SER A 38 -7.72 0.15 -12.94
C SER A 38 -7.23 1.31 -12.08
N LEU A 39 -7.88 1.50 -10.93
CA LEU A 39 -7.41 2.42 -9.90
C LEU A 39 -6.28 1.78 -9.10
N VAL A 40 -5.20 2.54 -8.91
CA VAL A 40 -4.01 2.10 -8.18
C VAL A 40 -3.53 3.14 -7.17
N ALA A 41 -2.81 2.67 -6.17
CA ALA A 41 -1.97 3.48 -5.30
C ALA A 41 -0.49 3.27 -5.69
N VAL A 42 0.19 4.34 -6.09
CA VAL A 42 1.60 4.36 -6.48
C VAL A 42 2.42 4.96 -5.35
N LYS A 43 3.13 4.12 -4.61
CA LYS A 43 4.07 4.53 -3.54
C LYS A 43 5.42 4.82 -4.17
N ARG A 44 5.80 6.11 -4.26
CA ARG A 44 7.11 6.58 -4.71
C ARG A 44 7.99 6.76 -3.48
N LEU A 45 9.03 5.93 -3.37
CA LEU A 45 9.99 5.99 -2.27
C LEU A 45 10.85 7.26 -2.43
N LYS A 46 11.40 7.78 -1.32
CA LYS A 46 12.26 8.97 -1.36
C LYS A 46 13.50 8.73 -2.23
N GLU A 47 13.94 9.78 -2.91
CA GLU A 47 15.12 9.78 -3.79
C GLU A 47 16.44 9.52 -3.04
N GLU A 48 16.48 9.82 -1.73
CA GLU A 48 17.60 9.44 -0.88
C GLU A 48 17.69 7.91 -0.82
N ARG A 49 18.61 7.35 -1.62
CA ARG A 49 19.04 5.95 -1.56
C ARG A 49 19.76 5.67 -0.24
N THR A 50 19.02 5.80 0.85
CA THR A 50 19.43 5.26 2.13
C THR A 50 19.45 3.74 2.01
N PRO A 51 20.42 3.05 2.61
CA PRO A 51 20.43 1.59 2.63
C PRO A 51 19.09 0.98 3.12
N GLY A 52 18.41 1.66 4.05
CA GLY A 52 17.09 1.25 4.53
C GLY A 52 15.97 1.31 3.48
N GLY A 53 15.96 2.33 2.61
CA GLY A 53 14.94 2.49 1.57
C GLY A 53 15.06 1.44 0.46
N GLU A 54 16.29 1.12 0.03
CA GLU A 54 16.53 0.07 -0.96
C GLU A 54 16.18 -1.31 -0.40
N LEU A 55 16.57 -1.59 0.85
CA LEU A 55 16.23 -2.85 1.52
C LEU A 55 14.71 -3.03 1.64
N GLN A 56 13.97 -1.97 1.96
CA GLN A 56 12.50 -2.01 2.01
C GLN A 56 11.89 -2.32 0.64
N PHE A 57 12.38 -1.64 -0.41
CA PHE A 57 11.92 -1.92 -1.77
C PHE A 57 12.14 -3.38 -2.14
N GLN A 58 13.35 -3.90 -1.89
CA GLN A 58 13.68 -5.28 -2.23
C GLN A 58 12.84 -6.28 -1.42
N THR A 59 12.68 -6.04 -0.12
CA THR A 59 11.83 -6.88 0.75
C THR A 59 10.37 -6.90 0.25
N GLU A 60 9.84 -5.75 -0.15
CA GLU A 60 8.45 -5.61 -0.60
C GLU A 60 8.24 -6.25 -1.98
N VAL A 61 9.26 -6.21 -2.85
CA VAL A 61 9.25 -6.88 -4.17
C VAL A 61 9.49 -8.39 -4.08
N GLU A 62 10.37 -8.87 -3.20
CA GLU A 62 10.72 -10.30 -3.11
C GLU A 62 9.83 -11.07 -2.15
N MET A 63 9.67 -10.60 -0.91
CA MET A 63 9.02 -11.36 0.15
C MET A 63 7.51 -11.13 0.16
N ILE A 64 7.08 -9.87 0.09
CA ILE A 64 5.65 -9.54 0.17
C ILE A 64 4.91 -9.92 -1.12
N SER A 65 5.60 -9.95 -2.27
CA SER A 65 4.99 -10.40 -3.52
C SER A 65 4.68 -11.90 -3.56
N MET A 66 5.40 -12.71 -2.79
CA MET A 66 5.18 -14.16 -2.67
C MET A 66 4.02 -14.49 -1.73
N ALA A 67 3.71 -13.61 -0.78
CA ALA A 67 2.60 -13.78 0.15
C ALA A 67 1.26 -13.46 -0.55
N VAL A 68 0.40 -14.47 -0.74
CA VAL A 68 -0.91 -14.29 -1.39
C VAL A 68 -2.02 -14.69 -0.42
N HIS A 69 -2.70 -13.68 0.12
CA HIS A 69 -3.82 -13.87 1.03
C HIS A 69 -4.84 -12.74 0.88
N ARG A 70 -6.13 -13.05 1.05
CA ARG A 70 -7.23 -12.07 0.89
C ARG A 70 -7.14 -10.86 1.83
N ASN A 71 -6.47 -11.03 2.99
CA ASN A 71 -6.27 -9.98 3.98
C ASN A 71 -4.84 -9.38 3.96
N LEU A 72 -4.11 -9.60 2.87
CA LEU A 72 -2.83 -8.93 2.60
C LEU A 72 -2.95 -8.12 1.32
N LEU A 73 -2.48 -6.88 1.36
CA LEU A 73 -2.48 -6.02 0.20
C LEU A 73 -1.45 -6.53 -0.82
N ARG A 74 -1.94 -7.14 -1.90
CA ARG A 74 -1.07 -7.72 -2.93
C ARG A 74 -0.40 -6.63 -3.76
N LEU A 75 0.92 -6.73 -3.90
CA LEU A 75 1.68 -5.91 -4.84
C LEU A 75 1.27 -6.22 -6.28
N ARG A 76 0.73 -5.24 -7.01
CA ARG A 76 0.38 -5.37 -8.43
C ARG A 76 1.63 -5.32 -9.32
N GLY A 77 2.61 -4.51 -8.91
CA GLY A 77 3.91 -4.45 -9.56
C GLY A 77 4.77 -3.31 -9.06
N PHE A 78 5.86 -3.07 -9.76
CA PHE A 78 6.86 -2.08 -9.37
C PHE A 78 7.45 -1.38 -10.59
N CYS A 79 8.09 -0.24 -10.36
CA CYS A 79 8.98 0.43 -11.30
C CYS A 79 10.33 0.66 -10.62
N MET A 80 11.40 0.26 -11.31
CA MET A 80 12.77 0.44 -10.87
C MET A 80 13.58 1.05 -12.01
N THR A 81 14.07 2.26 -11.79
CA THR A 81 15.04 2.98 -12.65
C THR A 81 16.26 3.34 -11.81
N PRO A 82 17.33 3.93 -12.39
CA PRO A 82 18.41 4.46 -11.58
C PRO A 82 17.91 5.46 -10.54
N THR A 83 16.98 6.35 -10.86
CA THR A 83 16.56 7.42 -9.94
C THR A 83 15.31 7.07 -9.12
N GLU A 84 14.58 6.03 -9.51
CA GLU A 84 13.24 5.78 -8.97
C GLU A 84 13.05 4.36 -8.44
N ARG A 85 12.28 4.30 -7.35
CA ARG A 85 11.68 3.09 -6.79
C ARG A 85 10.21 3.37 -6.53
N LEU A 86 9.34 2.70 -7.29
CA LEU A 86 7.89 2.79 -7.12
C LEU A 86 7.27 1.43 -6.95
N LEU A 87 6.29 1.35 -6.05
CA LEU A 87 5.46 0.19 -5.81
C LEU A 87 4.01 0.52 -6.17
N VAL A 88 3.33 -0.43 -6.79
CA VAL A 88 1.98 -0.25 -7.33
C VAL A 88 1.05 -1.24 -6.64
N TYR A 89 0.04 -0.71 -5.97
CA TYR A 89 -0.98 -1.46 -5.25
C TYR A 89 -2.37 -1.21 -5.84
N PRO A 90 -3.33 -2.11 -5.63
CA PRO A 90 -4.74 -1.78 -5.79
C PRO A 90 -5.10 -0.55 -4.94
N TYR A 91 -5.93 0.34 -5.49
CA TYR A 91 -6.47 1.45 -4.72
C TYR A 91 -7.52 0.94 -3.73
N MET A 92 -7.43 1.38 -2.48
CA MET A 92 -8.34 1.01 -1.39
C MET A 92 -9.27 2.18 -1.12
N ALA A 93 -10.52 2.05 -1.56
CA ALA A 93 -11.48 3.16 -1.65
C ALA A 93 -11.83 3.78 -0.29
N ASN A 94 -11.91 2.94 0.75
CA ASN A 94 -12.23 3.38 2.10
C ASN A 94 -11.00 3.79 2.92
N GLY A 95 -9.81 3.83 2.31
CA GLY A 95 -8.59 4.35 2.93
C GLY A 95 -8.04 3.44 4.02
N SER A 96 -7.39 4.04 5.03
CA SER A 96 -6.83 3.31 6.16
C SER A 96 -7.78 3.29 7.36
N VAL A 97 -7.61 2.31 8.25
CA VAL A 97 -8.33 2.31 9.53
C VAL A 97 -8.01 3.57 10.34
N ALA A 98 -6.77 4.07 10.29
CA ALA A 98 -6.40 5.31 10.96
C ALA A 98 -7.23 6.51 10.46
N SER A 99 -7.42 6.64 9.14
CA SER A 99 -8.23 7.72 8.56
C SER A 99 -9.70 7.62 8.95
N CYS A 100 -10.25 6.40 9.05
CA CYS A 100 -11.64 6.19 9.47
C CYS A 100 -11.87 6.41 10.98
N LEU A 101 -10.81 6.38 11.80
CA LEU A 101 -10.89 6.55 13.25
C LEU A 101 -10.57 7.98 13.72
N ARG A 102 -9.52 8.61 13.19
CA ARG A 102 -8.99 9.89 13.70
C ARG A 102 -9.09 11.05 12.72
N GLU A 103 -8.99 10.79 11.42
CA GLU A 103 -8.89 11.82 10.37
C GLU A 103 -10.17 11.84 9.51
N ARG A 104 -11.30 11.47 10.13
CA ARG A 104 -12.60 11.32 9.48
C ARG A 104 -13.12 12.68 9.02
N PRO A 105 -13.52 12.85 7.74
CA PRO A 105 -14.26 14.01 7.30
C PRO A 105 -15.56 14.18 8.12
N PRO A 106 -16.02 15.41 8.40
CA PRO A 106 -17.19 15.65 9.25
C PRO A 106 -18.43 14.84 8.84
N ASN A 107 -18.59 14.59 7.54
CA ASN A 107 -19.78 13.98 6.94
C ASN A 107 -19.67 12.46 6.75
N GLN A 108 -18.53 11.83 7.02
CA GLN A 108 -18.38 10.37 6.87
C GLN A 108 -18.77 9.70 8.19
N PRO A 109 -19.65 8.69 8.28
CA PRO A 109 -20.03 8.08 9.55
C PRO A 109 -18.85 7.37 10.24
N PRO A 110 -18.85 7.25 11.58
CA PRO A 110 -17.87 6.44 12.29
C PRO A 110 -17.96 4.97 11.89
N LEU A 111 -16.85 4.23 11.96
CA LEU A 111 -16.89 2.78 11.83
C LEU A 111 -17.77 2.18 12.93
N ASP A 112 -18.81 1.45 12.53
CA ASP A 112 -19.66 0.72 13.46
C ASP A 112 -18.91 -0.44 14.12
N TRP A 113 -19.47 -0.95 15.22
CA TRP A 113 -18.82 -2.01 15.99
C TRP A 113 -18.68 -3.33 15.22
N PRO A 114 -19.69 -3.82 14.48
CA PRO A 114 -19.55 -5.00 13.64
C PRO A 114 -18.40 -4.90 12.63
N THR A 115 -18.23 -3.75 11.98
CA THR A 115 -17.16 -3.49 11.02
C THR A 115 -15.79 -3.51 11.69
N ARG A 116 -15.65 -2.89 12.87
CA ARG A 116 -14.38 -2.95 13.64
C ARG A 116 -13.99 -4.39 13.99
N LYS A 117 -14.94 -5.24 14.38
CA LYS A 117 -14.67 -6.66 14.64
C LYS A 117 -14.21 -7.40 13.37
N ARG A 118 -14.82 -7.10 12.22
CA ARG A 118 -14.43 -7.68 10.92
C ARG A 118 -13.01 -7.28 10.53
N ILE A 119 -12.66 -6.00 10.71
CA ILE A 119 -11.31 -5.48 10.48
C ILE A 119 -10.31 -6.23 11.36
N ALA A 120 -10.56 -6.31 12.67
CA ALA A 120 -9.68 -7.01 13.60
C ALA A 120 -9.44 -8.48 13.21
N LEU A 121 -10.53 -9.20 12.87
CA LEU A 121 -10.45 -10.59 12.42
C LEU A 121 -9.67 -10.74 11.10
N GLY A 122 -9.94 -9.87 10.12
CA GLY A 122 -9.26 -9.87 8.84
C GLY A 122 -7.76 -9.61 8.98
N SER A 123 -7.38 -8.58 9.74
CA SER A 123 -5.97 -8.27 10.01
C SER A 123 -5.26 -9.39 10.74
N ALA A 124 -5.90 -10.01 11.74
CA ALA A 124 -5.34 -11.16 12.45
C ALA A 124 -5.10 -12.36 11.53
N ARG A 125 -6.05 -12.66 10.62
CA ARG A 125 -5.88 -13.71 9.61
C ARG A 125 -4.72 -13.43 8.67
N GLY A 126 -4.57 -12.19 8.20
CA GLY A 126 -3.43 -11.78 7.38
C GLY A 126 -2.09 -11.99 8.09
N LEU A 127 -2.00 -11.64 9.37
CA LEU A 127 -0.78 -11.82 10.16
C LEU A 127 -0.47 -13.30 10.46
N SER A 128 -1.47 -14.11 10.83
CA SER A 128 -1.27 -15.55 11.03
C SER A 128 -0.80 -16.23 9.74
N TYR A 129 -1.33 -15.82 8.57
CA TYR A 129 -0.82 -16.32 7.30
C TYR A 129 0.67 -16.01 7.11
N LEU A 130 1.11 -14.77 7.38
CA LEU A 130 2.53 -14.39 7.28
C LEU A 130 3.44 -15.18 8.22
N HIS A 131 2.97 -15.50 9.43
CA HIS A 131 3.77 -16.14 10.47
C HIS A 131 3.80 -17.67 10.36
N ASP A 132 2.70 -18.28 9.93
CA ASP A 132 2.49 -19.72 10.03
C ASP A 132 2.51 -20.42 8.66
N HIS A 133 2.25 -19.69 7.57
CA HIS A 133 2.01 -20.28 6.24
C HIS A 133 2.96 -19.76 5.15
N CYS A 134 3.81 -18.77 5.45
CA CYS A 134 4.87 -18.32 4.54
C CYS A 134 6.20 -19.02 4.87
N ASP A 135 6.96 -19.38 3.85
CA ASP A 135 8.33 -19.90 3.97
C ASP A 135 9.28 -19.08 3.08
N PRO A 136 10.22 -18.31 3.65
CA PRO A 136 10.44 -18.13 5.09
C PRO A 136 9.28 -17.36 5.77
N LYS A 137 9.15 -17.54 7.08
CA LYS A 137 8.19 -16.78 7.89
C LYS A 137 8.44 -15.28 7.77
N ILE A 138 7.38 -14.50 7.58
CA ILE A 138 7.47 -13.06 7.32
C ILE A 138 7.03 -12.28 8.56
N ILE A 139 7.91 -11.49 9.14
CA ILE A 139 7.57 -10.54 10.21
C ILE A 139 7.23 -9.19 9.58
N HIS A 140 5.99 -8.70 9.73
CA HIS A 140 5.56 -7.44 9.12
C HIS A 140 6.33 -6.20 9.64
N ARG A 141 6.67 -6.16 10.94
CA ARG A 141 7.43 -5.09 11.62
C ARG A 141 6.78 -3.69 11.70
N ASP A 142 5.61 -3.47 11.09
CA ASP A 142 4.94 -2.15 11.09
C ASP A 142 3.41 -2.30 11.16
N VAL A 143 2.93 -3.17 12.05
CA VAL A 143 1.49 -3.37 12.25
C VAL A 143 0.91 -2.17 13.02
N LYS A 144 0.08 -1.38 12.35
CA LYS A 144 -0.62 -0.21 12.92
C LYS A 144 -1.87 0.12 12.10
N ALA A 145 -2.79 0.88 12.68
CA ALA A 145 -4.05 1.27 12.01
C ALA A 145 -3.85 2.00 10.65
N ALA A 146 -2.72 2.68 10.46
CA ALA A 146 -2.41 3.35 9.19
C ALA A 146 -2.02 2.36 8.06
N ASN A 147 -1.60 1.15 8.40
CA ASN A 147 -1.19 0.11 7.43
C ASN A 147 -2.26 -0.98 7.23
N ILE A 148 -3.44 -0.82 7.84
CA ILE A 148 -4.60 -1.66 7.57
C ILE A 148 -5.51 -0.84 6.65
N LEU A 149 -5.61 -1.27 5.39
CA LEU A 149 -6.43 -0.61 4.37
C LEU A 149 -7.77 -1.31 4.21
N LEU A 150 -8.78 -0.53 3.84
CA LEU A 150 -10.15 -0.96 3.67
C LEU A 150 -10.54 -0.87 2.18
N ASP A 151 -10.95 -2.00 1.63
CA ASP A 151 -11.61 -2.12 0.33
C ASP A 151 -13.05 -1.56 0.40
N GLU A 152 -13.85 -1.74 -0.65
CA GLU A 152 -15.21 -1.22 -0.80
C GLU A 152 -16.22 -1.82 0.21
#